data_AF-A0A3P7KWI7-F1
#
_entry.id   AF-A0A3P7KWI7-F1
#
_cell.length_a   1.000
_cell.length_b   1.000
_cell.length_c   1.000
_cell.angle_alpha   90.00
_cell.angle_beta   90.00
_cell.angle_gamma   90.00
#
_symmetry.space_group_name_H-M   'P 1'
#
loop_
_entity.id
_entity.type
_entity.pdbx_description
1 polymer ?
#
loop_
_entity_poly.entity_id
_entity_poly.type
_entity_poly.pdbx_seq_one_letter_code
_entity_poly.pdbx_strand_id
1 'polypeptide(L)'
;MQHVFIFQVSTEDASSSALTASTHLLLIFASAGTTVFTILAIALARRRSRHRGFIEVDICTPEERHVNGMQVNGYENPTYSFFDNKA
;
A
#
# COMPACT_ATOMS: atom_id res chain seq x y z
N MET A 1 1.18 -3.38 -61.89
CA MET A 1 1.40 -2.18 -61.04
C MET A 1 0.43 -2.09 -59.85
N GLN A 2 -0.87 -2.40 -59.99
CA GLN A 2 -1.86 -2.26 -58.90
C GLN A 2 -1.70 -3.26 -57.74
N HIS A 3 -1.32 -4.51 -58.02
CA HIS A 3 -1.12 -5.53 -56.96
C HIS A 3 0.03 -5.22 -56.01
N VAL A 4 1.06 -4.52 -56.48
CA VAL A 4 2.21 -4.10 -55.66
C VAL A 4 1.78 -3.03 -54.65
N PHE A 5 0.87 -2.14 -55.04
CA PHE A 5 0.35 -1.08 -54.18
C PHE A 5 -0.54 -1.64 -53.05
N ILE A 6 -1.38 -2.62 -53.37
CA ILE A 6 -2.22 -3.32 -52.37
C ILE A 6 -1.36 -4.13 -51.38
N PHE A 7 -0.26 -4.72 -51.85
CA PHE A 7 0.67 -5.43 -50.98
C PHE A 7 1.40 -4.47 -50.03
N GLN A 8 1.91 -3.34 -50.54
CA GLN A 8 2.60 -2.34 -49.71
C GLN A 8 1.68 -1.76 -48.63
N VAL A 9 0.46 -1.32 -48.97
CA VAL A 9 -0.47 -0.76 -47.97
C VAL A 9 -0.82 -1.78 -46.87
N SER A 10 -1.01 -3.05 -47.24
CA SER A 10 -1.30 -4.11 -46.26
C SER A 10 -0.13 -4.38 -45.32
N THR A 11 1.12 -4.17 -45.76
CA THR A 11 2.31 -4.32 -44.90
C THR A 11 2.51 -3.12 -43.98
N GLU A 12 2.12 -1.91 -44.40
CA GLU A 12 2.21 -0.70 -43.58
C GLU A 12 1.15 -0.68 -42.46
N ASP A 13 -0.08 -1.15 -42.75
CA ASP A 13 -1.14 -1.31 -41.75
C ASP A 13 -0.81 -2.41 -40.71
N ALA A 14 -0.19 -3.51 -41.16
CA ALA A 14 0.28 -4.56 -40.26
C ALA A 14 1.46 -4.10 -39.38
N SER A 15 2.38 -3.31 -39.93
CA SER A 15 3.52 -2.77 -39.19
C SER A 15 3.10 -1.71 -38.17
N SER A 16 2.18 -0.81 -38.54
CA SER A 16 1.65 0.23 -37.64
C SER A 16 0.79 -0.36 -36.51
N SER A 17 -0.02 -1.39 -36.79
CA SER A 17 -0.77 -2.14 -35.77
C SER A 17 0.14 -2.95 -34.84
N ALA A 18 1.22 -3.55 -35.36
CA ALA A 18 2.21 -4.24 -34.54
C ALA A 18 2.99 -3.27 -33.62
N LEU A 19 3.37 -2.09 -34.12
CA LEU A 19 4.06 -1.08 -33.33
C LEU A 19 3.17 -0.52 -32.22
N THR A 20 1.91 -0.21 -32.53
CA THR A 20 0.92 0.26 -31.54
C THR A 20 0.63 -0.81 -30.49
N ALA A 21 0.47 -2.08 -30.88
CA ALA A 21 0.32 -3.18 -29.92
C ALA A 21 1.54 -3.28 -28.99
N SER A 22 2.76 -3.18 -29.52
CA SER A 22 4.00 -3.22 -28.74
C SER A 22 4.10 -2.04 -27.75
N THR A 23 3.77 -0.83 -28.18
CA THR A 23 3.80 0.35 -27.30
C THR A 23 2.75 0.25 -26.20
N HIS A 24 1.54 -0.25 -26.48
CA HIS A 24 0.53 -0.50 -25.46
C HIS A 24 1.00 -1.50 -24.41
N LEU A 25 1.65 -2.59 -24.81
CA LEU A 25 2.20 -3.58 -23.87
C LEU A 25 3.30 -2.98 -22.98
N LEU A 26 4.20 -2.17 -23.55
CA LEU A 26 5.24 -1.48 -22.78
C LEU A 26 4.65 -0.48 -21.79
N LEU A 27 3.61 0.27 -22.18
CA LEU A 27 2.93 1.21 -21.29
C LEU A 27 2.22 0.51 -20.13
N ILE A 28 1.58 -0.63 -20.40
CA ILE A 28 0.94 -1.45 -19.36
C ILE A 28 2.01 -1.98 -18.39
N PHE A 29 3.13 -2.49 -18.89
CA PHE A 29 4.21 -2.99 -18.04
C PHE A 29 4.86 -1.87 -17.19
N ALA A 30 5.14 -0.72 -17.81
CA ALA A 30 5.72 0.42 -17.14
C ALA A 30 4.80 0.99 -16.04
N SER A 31 3.50 1.11 -16.32
CA SER A 31 2.51 1.58 -15.34
C SER A 31 2.35 0.58 -14.20
N ALA A 32 2.23 -0.72 -14.49
CA ALA A 32 2.15 -1.77 -13.48
C ALA A 32 3.40 -1.76 -12.57
N GLY A 33 4.62 -1.72 -13.15
CA GLY A 33 5.85 -1.65 -12.38
C GLY A 33 5.93 -0.41 -11.48
N THR A 34 5.54 0.75 -11.99
CA THR A 34 5.56 2.01 -11.24
C THR A 34 4.57 2.00 -10.08
N THR A 35 3.36 1.45 -10.26
CA THR A 35 2.37 1.34 -9.19
C THR A 35 2.85 0.41 -8.06
N VAL A 36 3.43 -0.74 -8.39
CA VAL A 36 3.98 -1.65 -7.38
C VAL A 36 5.15 -1.00 -6.63
N PHE A 37 6.05 -0.33 -7.36
CA PHE A 37 7.18 0.36 -6.77
C PHE A 37 6.76 1.48 -5.80
N THR A 38 5.78 2.29 -6.19
CA THR A 38 5.26 3.38 -5.34
C THR A 38 4.59 2.85 -4.07
N ILE A 39 3.78 1.79 -4.17
CA ILE A 39 3.17 1.13 -3.00
C ILE A 39 4.26 0.62 -2.06
N LEU A 40 5.28 -0.07 -2.58
CA LEU A 40 6.39 -0.58 -1.78
C LEU A 40 7.19 0.54 -1.13
N ALA A 41 7.50 1.60 -1.87
CA ALA A 41 8.20 2.77 -1.34
C ALA A 41 7.43 3.42 -0.18
N ILE A 42 6.11 3.60 -0.33
CA ILE A 42 5.24 4.13 0.74
C ILE A 42 5.21 3.19 1.95
N ALA A 43 5.09 1.88 1.73
CA ALA A 43 5.07 0.90 2.82
C ALA A 43 6.39 0.90 3.60
N LEU A 44 7.53 0.98 2.92
CA LEU A 44 8.85 1.07 3.53
C LEU A 44 9.06 2.40 4.24
N ALA A 45 8.61 3.52 3.65
CA ALA A 45 8.67 4.83 4.27
C ALA A 45 7.83 4.89 5.56
N ARG A 46 6.62 4.33 5.55
CA ARG A 46 5.76 4.21 6.75
C ARG A 46 6.39 3.35 7.85
N ARG A 47 7.04 2.23 7.48
CA ARG A 47 7.78 1.38 8.44
C ARG A 47 8.97 2.12 9.03
N ARG A 48 9.74 2.85 8.21
CA ARG A 48 10.92 3.60 8.66
C ARG A 48 10.54 4.82 9.52
N SER A 49 9.41 5.46 9.23
CA SER A 49 8.90 6.62 9.98
C SER A 49 8.57 6.29 11.44
N ARG A 50 8.31 5.03 11.80
CA ARG A 50 8.08 4.64 13.21
C ARG A 50 9.34 4.56 14.06
N HIS A 51 10.53 4.51 13.45
CA HIS A 51 11.79 4.28 14.16
C HIS A 51 12.73 5.49 14.14
N ARG A 52 12.36 6.60 13.49
CA ARG A 52 13.23 7.76 13.34
C ARG A 52 12.99 8.78 14.45
N GLY A 53 13.49 8.46 15.65
CA GLY A 53 14.16 9.37 16.61
C GLY A 53 13.51 10.67 17.08
N PHE A 54 12.33 11.04 16.60
CA PHE A 54 11.51 12.12 17.14
C PHE A 54 10.15 11.50 17.40
N ILE A 55 10.02 10.91 18.58
CA ILE A 55 8.72 10.74 19.19
C ILE A 55 8.17 12.15 19.25
N GLU A 56 7.19 12.44 18.40
CA GLU A 56 6.21 13.47 18.71
C GLU A 56 5.81 13.12 20.15
N VAL A 57 6.22 13.95 21.11
CA VAL A 57 5.70 13.87 22.46
C VAL A 57 4.21 14.05 22.24
N ASP A 58 3.49 12.93 22.21
CA ASP A 58 2.05 12.90 22.07
C ASP A 58 1.55 13.96 23.05
N ILE A 59 0.77 14.92 22.57
CA ILE A 59 0.35 16.07 23.39
C ILE A 59 -0.38 15.55 24.65
N CYS A 60 -0.92 14.33 24.56
CA CYS A 60 -1.22 13.49 25.70
C CYS A 60 0.05 12.97 26.38
N THR A 61 0.36 13.58 27.52
CA THR A 61 1.41 13.09 28.43
C THR A 61 1.21 11.59 28.73
N PRO A 62 2.30 10.83 28.97
CA PRO A 62 2.20 9.39 29.26
C PRO A 62 1.28 9.08 30.47
N GLU A 63 1.14 10.05 31.38
CA GLU A 63 0.23 10.00 32.53
C GLU A 63 -1.24 9.99 32.10
N GLU A 64 -1.65 10.87 31.17
CA GLU A 64 -3.02 10.92 30.66
C GLU A 64 -3.42 9.60 29.99
N ARG A 65 -2.51 8.97 29.25
CA ARG A 65 -2.75 7.66 28.63
C ARG A 65 -2.92 6.54 29.68
N HIS A 66 -2.13 6.57 30.76
CA HIS A 66 -2.26 5.61 31.85
C HIS A 66 -3.59 5.76 32.59
N VAL A 67 -3.95 6.99 32.95
CA VAL A 67 -5.22 7.29 33.62
C VAL A 67 -6.41 6.95 32.73
N ASN A 68 -6.35 7.26 31.43
CA ASN A 68 -7.42 6.90 30.49
C ASN A 68 -7.60 5.37 30.40
N GLY A 69 -6.50 4.60 30.41
CA GLY A 69 -6.58 3.14 30.47
C GLY A 69 -7.28 2.65 31.74
N MET A 70 -6.99 3.26 32.89
CA MET A 70 -7.66 2.96 34.17
C MET A 70 -9.14 3.36 34.16
N GLN A 71 -9.50 4.48 33.50
CA GLN A 71 -10.89 4.95 33.40
C GLN A 71 -11.73 4.08 32.45
N VAL A 72 -11.16 3.62 31.34
CA VAL A 72 -11.87 2.83 30.32
C VAL A 72 -11.99 1.36 30.71
N ASN A 73 -10.91 0.76 31.21
CA ASN A 73 -10.87 -0.67 31.49
C ASN A 73 -11.16 -0.99 32.97
N GLY A 74 -11.04 -0.02 33.88
CA GLY A 74 -11.03 -0.30 35.31
C GLY A 74 -9.83 -1.17 35.72
N TYR A 75 -9.73 -1.42 37.02
CA TYR A 75 -8.81 -2.43 37.55
C TYR A 75 -9.60 -3.40 38.40
N GLU A 76 -9.75 -4.62 37.89
CA GLU A 76 -10.29 -5.73 38.66
C GLU A 76 -9.12 -6.54 39.20
N ASN A 77 -9.08 -6.72 40.53
CA ASN A 77 -8.06 -7.55 41.13
C ASN A 77 -8.43 -9.03 40.89
N PRO A 78 -7.61 -9.78 40.12
CA PRO A 78 -7.89 -11.17 39.78
C PRO A 78 -7.95 -12.09 41.01
N THR A 79 -7.41 -11.66 42.15
CA THR A 79 -7.53 -12.38 43.43
C THR A 79 -8.99 -12.57 43.84
N TYR A 80 -9.88 -11.63 43.51
CA TYR A 80 -11.29 -11.72 43.88
C TYR A 80 -12.12 -12.59 42.92
N SER A 81 -11.66 -12.78 41.67
CA SER A 81 -12.35 -13.62 40.69
C SER A 81 -12.48 -15.09 41.15
N PHE A 82 -11.55 -15.58 41.97
CA PHE A 82 -11.63 -16.93 42.54
C PHE A 82 -12.77 -17.11 43.55
N PHE A 83 -13.26 -16.03 44.17
CA PHE A 83 -14.32 -16.10 45.18
C PHE A 83 -15.71 -15.89 44.58
N ASP A 84 -15.85 -15.10 43.51
CA ASP A 84 -17.12 -14.96 42.77
C ASP A 84 -17.56 -16.27 42.10
N ASN A 85 -16.60 -17.02 41.54
CA ASN A 85 -16.88 -18.27 40.83
C ASN A 85 -17.14 -19.48 41.76
N LYS A 86 -17.13 -19.27 43.07
CA LYS A 86 -17.27 -20.30 44.11
C LYS A 86 -18.55 -20.13 44.95
N ALA A 87 -19.36 -19.10 44.68
CA ALA A 87 -20.65 -18.85 45.31
C ALA A 87 -21.79 -19.60 44.61
#